data_AF-A0A6I3U8U3-F1
#
_entry.id   AF-A0A6I3U8U3-F1
#
_cell.length_a   1.000
_cell.length_b   1.000
_cell.length_c   1.000
_cell.angle_alpha   90.00
_cell.angle_beta   90.00
_cell.angle_gamma   90.00
#
_symmetry.space_group_name_H-M   'P 1'
#
loop_
_entity.id
_entity.type
_entity.pdbx_description
1 polymer ?
#
loop_
_entity_poly.entity_id
_entity_poly.type
_entity_poly.pdbx_seq_one_letter_code
_entity_poly.pdbx_strand_id
1 'polypeptide(L)'
;GSFSLMPPRIPSFSVDWYARGGVFNSPSIIGVGEAGQEAVMPLERNTGWISILAQKLAERMPANNVPTGYSLPAGDIVIQIAGHEFGRVAIQEINKEHERAGQTLLKI
;
A
#
# COMPACT_ATOMS: atom_id res chain seq x y z
N GLY A 1 -5.44 20.04 -35.19
CA GLY A 1 -5.62 20.85 -36.41
C GLY A 1 -7.08 21.24 -36.58
N SER A 2 -7.41 22.16 -37.48
CA SER A 2 -8.80 22.48 -37.86
C SER A 2 -9.14 21.88 -39.21
N PHE A 3 -10.37 21.39 -39.34
CA PHE A 3 -10.92 20.99 -40.62
C PHE A 3 -11.39 22.24 -41.38
N SER A 4 -11.07 22.32 -42.67
CA SER A 4 -11.58 23.35 -43.58
C SER A 4 -11.75 22.75 -44.97
N LEU A 5 -12.84 23.10 -45.65
CA LEU A 5 -13.07 22.69 -47.04
C LEU A 5 -12.44 23.68 -48.02
N MET A 6 -12.19 24.93 -47.60
CA MET A 6 -11.64 26.00 -48.45
C MET A 6 -10.77 26.97 -47.61
N PRO A 7 -9.44 26.99 -47.82
CA PRO A 7 -8.67 25.99 -48.56
C PRO A 7 -8.77 24.61 -47.88
N PRO A 8 -8.80 23.50 -48.65
CA PRO A 8 -8.96 22.17 -48.07
C PRO A 8 -7.82 21.85 -47.10
N ARG A 9 -8.18 21.65 -45.82
CA ARG A 9 -7.30 21.30 -44.71
C ARG A 9 -7.96 20.22 -43.89
N ILE A 10 -7.28 19.09 -43.77
CA ILE A 10 -7.70 17.96 -42.94
C ILE A 10 -6.77 17.97 -41.71
N PRO A 11 -7.29 17.93 -40.49
CA PRO A 11 -6.44 17.86 -39.31
C PRO A 11 -5.63 16.56 -39.32
N SER A 12 -4.31 16.67 -39.20
CA SER A 12 -3.46 15.52 -38.89
C SER A 12 -3.42 15.32 -37.38
N PHE A 13 -3.45 14.06 -36.95
CA PHE A 13 -3.26 13.65 -35.57
C PHE A 13 -2.03 12.75 -35.52
N SER A 14 -1.07 13.09 -34.66
CA SER A 14 0.04 12.22 -34.29
C SER A 14 -0.29 11.58 -32.94
N VAL A 15 0.04 10.30 -32.78
CA VAL A 15 -0.14 9.56 -31.53
C VAL A 15 1.22 9.08 -31.07
N ASP A 16 1.59 9.47 -29.85
CA ASP A 16 2.79 8.97 -29.18
C ASP A 16 2.46 7.66 -28.48
N TRP A 17 3.30 6.64 -28.67
CA TRP A 17 3.11 5.29 -28.14
C TRP A 17 4.04 5.02 -26.95
N TYR A 18 3.47 4.57 -25.84
CA TYR A 18 4.19 4.32 -24.58
C TYR A 18 4.12 2.85 -24.19
N ALA A 19 5.06 2.04 -24.70
CA ALA A 19 5.12 0.60 -24.43
C ALA A 19 5.43 0.21 -22.96
N ARG A 20 5.77 1.19 -22.12
CA ARG A 20 6.04 1.02 -20.68
C ARG A 20 5.12 1.89 -19.81
N GLY A 21 4.03 2.41 -20.38
CA GLY A 21 3.18 3.40 -19.75
C GLY A 21 3.86 4.75 -19.49
N GLY A 22 3.25 5.58 -18.64
CA GLY A 22 3.75 6.90 -18.27
C GLY A 22 2.81 7.64 -17.31
N VAL A 23 3.32 8.69 -16.67
CA VAL A 23 2.51 9.62 -15.86
C VAL A 23 2.36 10.92 -16.63
N PHE A 24 1.11 11.34 -16.84
CA PHE A 24 0.78 12.52 -17.63
C PHE A 24 0.07 13.55 -16.74
N ASN A 25 0.62 14.76 -16.69
CA ASN A 25 0.10 15.86 -15.86
C ASN A 25 -0.64 16.93 -16.67
N SER A 26 -0.88 16.68 -17.96
CA SER A 26 -1.59 17.60 -18.85
C SER A 26 -2.41 16.83 -19.89
N PRO A 27 -3.48 17.44 -20.46
CA PRO A 27 -4.29 16.79 -21.47
C PRO A 27 -3.44 16.33 -22.67
N SER A 28 -3.44 15.03 -22.93
CA SER A 28 -2.61 14.38 -23.95
C SER A 28 -3.40 13.30 -24.66
N ILE A 29 -3.14 13.10 -25.96
CA ILE A 29 -3.65 11.97 -26.73
C ILE A 29 -2.50 10.97 -26.88
N ILE A 30 -2.65 9.78 -26.31
CA ILE A 30 -1.59 8.79 -26.23
C ILE A 30 -2.08 7.40 -26.61
N GLY A 31 -1.19 6.60 -27.17
CA GLY A 31 -1.33 5.16 -27.32
C GLY A 31 -0.57 4.45 -26.20
N VAL A 32 -1.19 3.43 -25.62
CA VAL A 32 -0.60 2.57 -24.59
C VAL A 32 -0.60 1.13 -25.12
N GLY A 33 0.46 0.37 -24.84
CA GLY A 33 0.55 -1.00 -25.35
C GLY A 33 1.77 -1.77 -24.86
N GLU A 34 1.65 -2.40 -23.69
CA GLU A 34 2.60 -3.42 -23.23
C GLU A 34 2.21 -4.84 -23.68
N ALA A 35 3.14 -5.79 -23.62
CA ALA A 35 2.84 -7.21 -23.83
C ALA A 35 2.13 -7.81 -22.61
N GLY A 36 0.91 -7.37 -22.32
CA GLY A 36 0.20 -7.73 -21.09
C GLY A 36 -1.04 -6.90 -20.78
N GLN A 37 -1.49 -6.96 -19.53
CA GLN A 37 -2.62 -6.20 -19.03
C GLN A 37 -2.20 -4.79 -18.65
N GLU A 38 -2.75 -3.80 -19.34
CA GLU A 38 -2.45 -2.39 -19.11
C GLU A 38 -3.64 -1.65 -18.48
N ALA A 39 -3.37 -0.62 -17.67
CA ALA A 39 -4.39 0.19 -17.04
C ALA A 39 -4.05 1.69 -17.10
N VAL A 40 -5.06 2.50 -17.45
CA VAL A 40 -4.99 3.97 -17.40
C VAL A 40 -5.80 4.45 -16.21
N MET A 41 -5.16 5.18 -15.30
CA MET A 41 -5.75 5.53 -14.00
C MET A 41 -5.66 7.04 -13.72
N PRO A 42 -6.78 7.71 -13.42
CA PRO A 42 -6.77 9.14 -13.07
C PRO A 42 -6.26 9.35 -11.64
N LEU A 43 -5.25 10.21 -11.45
CA LEU A 43 -4.61 10.39 -10.14
C LEU A 43 -5.35 11.37 -9.21
N GLU A 44 -6.00 12.40 -9.75
CA GLU A 44 -6.50 13.53 -8.92
C GLU A 44 -8.02 13.57 -8.73
N ARG A 45 -8.80 13.28 -9.78
CA ARG A 45 -10.26 13.56 -9.82
C ARG A 45 -11.15 12.33 -9.89
N ASN A 46 -10.67 11.17 -9.46
CA ASN A 46 -11.47 9.97 -9.29
C ASN A 46 -10.67 8.88 -8.53
N THR A 47 -10.20 9.17 -7.33
CA THR A 47 -9.30 8.27 -6.56
C THR A 47 -9.96 7.00 -6.04
N GLY A 48 -11.25 6.75 -6.35
CA GLY A 48 -11.96 5.55 -5.92
C GLY A 48 -11.30 4.25 -6.35
N TRP A 49 -10.54 4.25 -7.45
CA TRP A 49 -9.74 3.10 -7.87
C TRP A 49 -8.60 2.76 -6.91
N ILE A 50 -8.03 3.74 -6.20
CA ILE A 50 -6.99 3.52 -5.18
C ILE A 50 -7.59 2.68 -4.05
N SER A 51 -8.82 3.00 -3.65
CA SER A 51 -9.54 2.21 -2.64
C SER A 51 -9.78 0.77 -3.10
N ILE A 52 -10.16 0.58 -4.37
CA ILE A 52 -10.37 -0.76 -4.96
C ILE A 52 -9.05 -1.55 -4.99
N LEU A 53 -7.94 -0.92 -5.37
CA LEU A 53 -6.63 -1.55 -5.34
C LEU A 53 -6.18 -1.87 -3.92
N ALA A 54 -6.34 -0.94 -2.98
CA ALA A 54 -6.01 -1.14 -1.57
C ALA A 54 -6.80 -2.31 -0.98
N GLN A 55 -8.09 -2.43 -1.33
CA GLN A 55 -8.93 -3.54 -0.93
C GLN A 55 -8.45 -4.87 -1.54
N LYS A 56 -8.22 -4.92 -2.86
CA LYS A 56 -7.70 -6.13 -3.52
C LYS A 56 -6.34 -6.55 -2.99
N LEU A 57 -5.50 -5.58 -2.61
CA LEU A 57 -4.22 -5.84 -1.97
C LEU A 57 -4.43 -6.42 -0.57
N ALA A 58 -5.31 -5.83 0.23
CA ALA A 58 -5.63 -6.32 1.58
C ALA A 58 -6.21 -7.74 1.57
N GLU A 59 -7.06 -8.09 0.60
CA GLU A 59 -7.58 -9.45 0.40
C GLU A 59 -6.48 -10.47 0.10
N ARG A 60 -5.38 -10.04 -0.52
CA ARG A 60 -4.23 -10.90 -0.87
C ARG A 60 -3.12 -10.87 0.16
N MET A 61 -3.15 -9.93 1.10
CA MET A 61 -2.21 -9.94 2.21
C MET A 61 -2.62 -11.05 3.19
N PRO A 62 -1.72 -11.99 3.51
CA PRO A 62 -1.99 -12.92 4.60
C PRO A 62 -2.16 -12.08 5.86
N ALA A 63 -3.38 -12.08 6.41
CA ALA A 63 -3.58 -11.56 7.75
C ALA A 63 -2.64 -12.37 8.65
N ASN A 64 -1.66 -11.70 9.26
CA ASN A 64 -0.83 -12.33 10.27
C ASN A 64 -1.79 -12.98 11.26
N ASN A 65 -1.75 -14.30 11.30
CA ASN A 65 -2.64 -15.14 12.11
C ASN A 65 -2.19 -15.03 13.57
N VAL A 66 -2.13 -13.80 14.11
CA VAL A 66 -2.01 -13.55 15.53
C VAL A 66 -3.30 -14.09 16.12
N PRO A 67 -3.24 -15.10 17.01
CA PRO A 67 -4.43 -15.70 17.59
C PRO A 67 -5.34 -14.60 18.15
N THR A 68 -6.50 -14.44 17.53
CA THR A 68 -7.57 -13.52 17.94
C THR A 68 -8.13 -14.01 19.27
N GLY A 69 -7.46 -13.63 20.35
CA GLY A 69 -7.80 -13.99 21.73
C GLY A 69 -7.02 -13.16 22.75
N TYR A 70 -5.92 -12.53 22.33
CA TYR A 70 -5.11 -11.67 23.18
C TYR A 70 -4.96 -10.31 22.51
N SER A 71 -5.73 -9.33 22.98
CA SER A 71 -5.39 -7.92 22.77
C SER A 71 -4.10 -7.67 23.54
N LEU A 72 -2.98 -7.52 22.84
CA LEU A 72 -1.69 -7.21 23.44
C LEU A 72 -1.52 -5.70 23.42
N PRO A 73 -1.47 -5.04 24.60
CA PRO A 73 -0.83 -3.74 24.70
C PRO A 73 0.52 -3.80 23.98
N ALA A 74 0.80 -2.80 23.14
CA ALA A 74 2.03 -2.76 22.36
C ALA A 74 3.25 -2.89 23.29
N GLY A 75 3.95 -4.02 23.21
CA GLY A 75 5.09 -4.32 24.10
C GLY A 75 4.94 -5.58 24.95
N ASP A 76 3.82 -6.31 24.88
CA ASP A 76 3.74 -7.63 25.51
C ASP A 76 4.37 -8.71 24.61
N ILE A 77 5.41 -9.40 25.10
CA ILE A 77 5.85 -10.69 24.53
C ILE A 77 4.99 -11.78 25.16
N VAL A 78 4.27 -12.55 24.34
CA VAL A 78 3.51 -13.72 24.78
C VAL A 78 4.19 -15.00 24.34
N ILE A 79 4.45 -15.88 25.30
CA ILE A 79 4.97 -17.23 25.04
C ILE A 79 3.79 -18.19 25.04
N GLN A 80 3.50 -18.80 23.89
CA GLN A 80 2.47 -19.83 23.74
C GLN A 80 3.10 -21.19 23.44
N ILE A 81 2.64 -22.24 24.11
CA ILE A 81 3.03 -23.63 23.84
C ILE A 81 1.74 -24.43 23.70
N ALA A 82 1.63 -25.26 22.66
CA ALA A 82 0.44 -26.09 22.44
C ALA A 82 -0.93 -25.35 22.47
N GLY A 83 -0.95 -24.05 22.14
CA GLY A 83 -2.18 -23.24 22.08
C GLY A 83 -2.62 -22.60 23.40
N HIS A 84 -1.86 -22.73 24.48
CA HIS A 84 -2.12 -22.06 25.76
C HIS A 84 -1.11 -20.94 26.02
N GLU A 85 -1.50 -19.85 26.70
CA GLU A 85 -0.59 -18.78 27.16
C GLU A 85 0.22 -19.29 28.37
N PHE A 86 1.53 -19.40 28.21
CA PHE A 86 2.45 -19.83 29.28
C PHE A 86 3.05 -18.64 30.03
N GLY A 87 3.06 -17.46 29.43
CA GLY A 87 3.56 -16.26 30.09
C GLY A 87 3.46 -15.03 29.22
N ARG A 88 3.36 -13.88 29.89
CA ARG A 88 3.29 -12.54 29.31
C ARG A 88 4.36 -11.69 29.94
N VAL A 89 5.18 -11.06 29.11
CA VAL A 89 6.23 -10.12 29.52
C VAL A 89 5.87 -8.75 28.99
N ALA A 90 5.41 -7.84 29.85
CA ALA A 90 5.16 -6.45 29.48
C ALA A 90 6.51 -5.70 29.40
N ILE A 91 7.05 -5.56 28.19
CA ILE A 91 8.31 -4.83 27.94
C ILE A 91 8.21 -3.39 28.45
N GLN A 92 7.02 -2.78 28.41
CA GLN A 92 6.82 -1.42 28.90
C GLN A 92 6.98 -1.31 30.41
N GLU A 93 6.51 -2.29 31.19
CA GLU A 93 6.64 -2.28 32.65
C GLU A 93 8.10 -2.54 33.07
N ILE A 94 8.81 -3.42 32.34
CA ILE A 94 10.24 -3.65 32.54
C ILE A 94 11.05 -2.37 32.27
N ASN A 95 10.75 -1.65 31.18
CA ASN A 95 11.44 -0.41 30.85
C ASN A 95 11.12 0.71 31.87
N LYS A 96 9.87 0.77 32.35
CA LYS A 96 9.41 1.77 33.33
C LYS A 96 9.99 1.54 34.73
N GLU A 97 10.14 0.28 35.14
CA GLU A 97 10.86 -0.07 36.37
C GLU A 97 12.37 0.04 36.19
N HIS A 98 12.92 -0.08 34.98
CA HIS A 98 14.33 0.21 34.71
C HIS A 98 14.64 1.71 34.85
N GLU A 99 13.76 2.59 34.37
CA GLU A 99 13.87 4.04 34.58
C GLU A 99 13.70 4.46 36.04
N ARG A 100 12.90 3.72 36.84
CA ARG A 100 12.71 3.99 38.27
C ARG A 100 13.78 3.38 39.18
N ALA A 101 14.26 2.18 38.87
CA ALA A 101 15.16 1.43 39.74
C ALA A 101 16.64 1.60 39.38
N GLY A 102 16.98 2.04 38.16
CA GLY A 102 18.36 2.30 37.73
C GLY A 102 19.31 1.10 37.86
N GLN A 103 18.80 -0.12 38.07
CA GLN A 103 19.61 -1.32 38.29
C GLN A 103 18.96 -2.58 37.68
N THR A 104 19.81 -3.51 37.26
CA THR A 104 19.46 -4.77 36.62
C THR A 104 18.67 -5.69 37.58
N LEU A 105 17.44 -6.05 37.22
CA LEU A 105 16.55 -6.89 38.05
C LEU A 105 16.73 -8.41 37.88
N LEU A 106 17.74 -8.83 37.10
CA LEU A 106 18.11 -10.25 36.95
C LEU A 106 19.43 -10.50 37.66
N LYS A 107 19.33 -11.09 38.85
CA LYS A 107 20.42 -11.83 39.46
C LYS A 107 20.12 -13.32 39.29
N ILE A 108 20.75 -13.92 38.29
CA ILE A 108 20.90 -15.37 38.19
C ILE A 108 21.80 -15.87 39.31
#